data_AF-A0AAD5T4R7-F1
#
_entry.id   AF-A0AAD5T4R7-F1
#
_cell.length_a   1.000
_cell.length_b   1.000
_cell.length_c   1.000
_cell.angle_alpha   90.00
_cell.angle_beta   90.00
_cell.angle_gamma   90.00
#
_symmetry.space_group_name_H-M   'P 1'
#
loop_
_entity.id
_entity.type
_entity.pdbx_description
1 polymer ?
#
loop_
_entity_poly.entity_id
_entity_poly.type
_entity_poly.pdbx_seq_one_letter_code
_entity_poly.pdbx_strand_id
1 'polypeptide(L)'
;MKTEKLPNISCGNDWDIVRKCICSSYFHQAARLKGIGEYVNLRNGMPCHLHPTSSLYGRGFTADYIVYHELVMTSKEYMQFVTAVDPHWLAELGPMFFSVKEHGFSQKDKRRRDKEELEGMEQELRRATELRQLEENIVERAPTPRSRILTPGIGRPKRREPGTPFRLGL
;
A
#
# COMPACT_ATOMS: atom_id res chain seq x y z
N MET A 1 -7.70 26.32 7.97
CA MET A 1 -7.71 24.94 8.50
C MET A 1 -9.08 24.49 9.01
N LYS A 2 -9.74 25.22 9.92
CA LYS A 2 -11.09 24.82 10.41
C LYS A 2 -12.18 24.89 9.34
N THR A 3 -12.03 25.76 8.35
CA THR A 3 -12.92 25.91 7.19
C THR A 3 -12.83 24.71 6.24
N GLU A 4 -11.61 24.26 5.94
CA GLU A 4 -11.33 23.14 5.02
C GLU A 4 -11.45 21.75 5.66
N LYS A 5 -11.90 21.66 6.92
CA LYS A 5 -11.99 20.41 7.71
C LYS A 5 -10.70 19.57 7.74
N LEU A 6 -9.54 20.21 7.65
CA LEU A 6 -8.26 19.52 7.79
C LEU A 6 -7.96 19.27 9.28
N PRO A 7 -7.70 18.02 9.70
CA PRO A 7 -7.38 17.71 11.09
C PRO A 7 -6.02 18.29 11.46
N ASN A 8 -5.94 18.94 12.63
CA ASN A 8 -4.67 19.38 13.18
C ASN A 8 -4.05 18.23 13.97
N ILE A 9 -2.99 17.64 13.41
CA ILE A 9 -2.29 16.49 13.98
C ILE A 9 -0.84 16.89 14.21
N SER A 10 -0.32 16.60 15.40
CA SER A 10 1.10 16.79 15.73
C SER A 10 1.86 15.48 15.56
N CYS A 11 3.11 15.55 15.11
CA CYS A 11 4.01 14.42 14.89
C CYS A 11 4.97 14.14 16.07
N GLY A 12 4.88 14.89 17.17
CA GLY A 12 5.72 14.68 18.35
C GLY A 12 7.22 14.81 18.02
N ASN A 13 7.97 13.71 18.21
CA ASN A 13 9.42 13.63 17.97
C ASN A 13 9.78 12.94 16.64
N ASP A 14 8.79 12.56 15.82
CA ASP A 14 9.01 11.88 14.56
C ASP A 14 9.27 12.88 13.43
N TRP A 15 10.51 13.37 13.35
CA TRP A 15 10.94 14.36 12.36
C TRP A 15 10.80 13.88 10.91
N ASP A 16 10.77 12.57 10.69
CA ASP A 16 10.57 11.95 9.37
C ASP A 16 9.21 12.29 8.77
N ILE A 17 8.17 12.43 9.59
CA ILE A 17 6.85 12.82 9.11
C ILE A 17 6.90 14.23 8.50
N VAL A 18 7.61 15.15 9.16
CA VAL A 18 7.80 16.52 8.66
C VAL A 18 8.66 16.52 7.40
N ARG A 19 9.76 15.78 7.39
CA ARG A 19 10.64 15.67 6.21
C ARG A 19 9.93 15.05 5.02
N LYS A 20 9.13 14.01 5.23
CA LYS A 20 8.31 13.37 4.19
C LYS A 20 7.22 14.33 3.69
N CYS A 21 6.63 15.15 4.56
CA CYS A 21 5.70 16.20 4.16
C CYS A 21 6.38 17.24 3.24
N ILE A 22 7.57 17.74 3.62
CA ILE A 22 8.36 18.65 2.77
C ILE A 22 8.73 17.98 1.44
N CYS A 23 9.13 16.71 1.48
CA CYS A 23 9.42 15.90 0.30
C CYS A 23 8.21 15.81 -0.64
N SER A 24 6.99 15.69 -0.11
CA SER A 24 5.77 15.57 -0.91
C SER A 24 5.46 16.82 -1.75
N SER A 25 5.87 18.01 -1.32
CA SER A 25 5.71 19.24 -2.11
C SER A 25 6.92 19.50 -3.02
N TYR A 26 8.13 19.20 -2.54
CA TYR A 26 9.38 19.56 -3.22
C TYR A 26 10.07 18.38 -3.94
N PHE A 27 9.40 17.25 -4.16
CA PHE A 27 10.00 16.08 -4.82
C PHE A 27 10.61 16.42 -6.19
N HIS A 28 10.05 17.39 -6.91
CA HIS A 28 10.54 17.84 -8.21
C HIS A 28 11.82 18.70 -8.14
N GLN A 29 12.11 19.26 -6.95
CA GLN A 29 13.34 19.99 -6.59
C GLN A 29 14.23 19.13 -5.71
N ALA A 30 14.47 17.90 -6.17
CA ALA A 30 15.35 16.96 -5.49
C ALA A 30 16.73 16.88 -6.18
N ALA A 31 17.77 16.68 -5.39
CA ALA A 31 19.13 16.50 -5.85
C ALA A 31 19.80 15.33 -5.11
N ARG A 32 20.76 14.70 -5.77
CA ARG A 32 21.58 13.62 -5.19
C ARG A 32 23.04 14.01 -5.15
N LEU A 33 23.76 13.45 -4.19
CA LEU A 33 25.20 13.58 -4.08
C LEU A 33 25.87 12.86 -5.26
N LYS A 34 26.77 13.56 -5.95
CA LYS A 34 27.57 12.99 -7.05
C LYS A 34 29.03 12.84 -6.67
N GLY A 35 29.56 13.76 -5.88
CA GLY A 35 30.96 13.79 -5.44
C GLY A 35 31.11 14.56 -4.14
N ILE A 36 32.33 14.99 -3.83
CA ILE A 36 32.62 15.72 -2.59
C ILE A 36 32.03 17.13 -2.68
N GLY A 37 30.90 17.36 -2.00
CA GLY A 37 30.23 18.67 -1.97
C GLY A 37 29.59 19.11 -3.29
N GLU A 38 29.49 18.20 -4.27
CA GLU A 38 28.78 18.41 -5.54
C GLU A 38 27.52 17.55 -5.56
N TYR A 39 26.39 18.22 -5.78
CA TYR A 39 25.10 17.60 -5.96
C TYR A 39 24.65 17.75 -7.41
N VAL A 40 23.77 16.87 -7.85
CA VAL A 40 23.15 16.95 -9.17
C VAL A 40 21.65 16.84 -9.01
N ASN A 41 20.94 17.78 -9.62
CA ASN A 41 19.49 17.78 -9.66
C ASN A 41 19.00 16.51 -10.39
N LEU A 42 18.04 15.81 -9.77
CA LEU A 42 17.56 14.52 -10.26
C LEU A 42 16.71 14.62 -11.53
N ARG A 43 16.09 15.78 -11.80
CA ARG A 43 15.20 16.01 -12.93
C ARG A 43 15.94 16.43 -14.20
N ASN A 44 16.80 17.45 -14.09
CA ASN A 44 17.48 18.03 -15.26
C ASN A 44 18.98 17.66 -15.34
N GLY A 45 19.53 16.98 -14.34
CA GLY A 45 20.95 16.61 -14.33
C GLY A 45 21.91 17.78 -14.14
N MET A 46 21.40 18.96 -13.78
CA MET A 46 22.22 20.16 -13.60
C MET A 46 23.09 20.03 -12.34
N PRO A 47 24.41 20.30 -12.44
CA PRO A 47 25.28 20.34 -11.26
C PRO A 47 24.89 21.52 -10.38
N CYS A 48 24.87 21.29 -9.06
CA CYS A 48 24.48 22.26 -8.06
C CYS A 48 25.33 22.07 -6.80
N HIS A 49 25.47 23.14 -6.01
CA HIS A 49 26.18 23.10 -4.74
C HIS A 49 25.27 23.48 -3.57
N LEU A 50 25.60 23.02 -2.37
CA LEU A 50 24.95 23.51 -1.16
C LEU A 50 25.35 24.97 -0.93
N HIS A 51 24.35 25.82 -0.67
CA HIS A 51 24.62 27.20 -0.28
C HIS A 51 25.32 27.23 1.10
N PRO A 52 26.31 28.12 1.34
CA PRO A 52 27.03 28.18 2.62
C PRO A 52 26.16 28.46 3.85
N THR A 53 25.00 29.10 3.67
CA THR A 53 24.05 29.33 4.77
C THR A 53 23.15 28.14 5.06
N SER A 54 23.23 27.07 4.25
CA SER A 54 22.45 25.86 4.49
C SER A 54 22.94 25.14 5.74
N SER A 55 22.00 24.62 6.52
CA SER A 55 22.31 23.88 7.76
C SER A 55 23.10 22.60 7.50
N LEU A 56 23.02 22.03 6.30
CA LEU A 56 23.78 20.85 5.87
C LEU A 56 25.20 21.19 5.41
N TYR A 57 25.51 22.47 5.16
CA TYR A 57 26.84 22.88 4.75
C TYR A 57 27.82 22.76 5.92
N GLY A 58 28.97 22.12 5.70
CA GLY A 58 30.00 21.98 6.72
C GLY A 58 29.66 21.03 7.89
N ARG A 59 28.58 20.25 7.81
CA ARG A 59 28.33 19.17 8.77
C ARG A 59 29.22 17.97 8.48
N GLY A 60 29.59 17.23 9.52
CA GLY A 60 30.37 15.99 9.41
C GLY A 60 29.63 14.81 8.78
N PHE A 61 28.38 14.98 8.37
CA PHE A 61 27.62 14.00 7.60
C PHE A 61 27.17 14.64 6.28
N THR A 62 27.32 13.92 5.18
CA THR A 62 26.83 14.31 3.85
C THR A 62 25.59 13.49 3.53
N ALA A 63 24.45 14.14 3.32
CA ALA A 63 23.22 13.45 2.93
C ALA A 63 23.27 13.09 1.44
N ASP A 64 22.95 11.82 1.12
CA ASP A 64 22.98 11.31 -0.25
C ASP A 64 21.88 11.92 -1.14
N TYR A 65 20.70 12.13 -0.56
CA TYR A 65 19.54 12.71 -1.22
C TYR A 65 19.01 13.89 -0.42
N ILE A 66 18.69 14.96 -1.15
CA ILE A 66 18.22 16.21 -0.58
C ILE A 66 17.08 16.78 -1.42
N VAL A 67 16.23 17.57 -0.78
CA VAL A 67 15.29 18.49 -1.42
C VAL A 67 15.67 19.91 -1.04
N TYR A 68 15.45 20.85 -1.96
CA TYR A 68 15.74 22.27 -1.76
C TYR A 68 14.53 23.12 -2.13
N HIS A 69 14.42 24.31 -1.56
CA HIS A 69 13.30 25.23 -1.84
C HIS A 69 13.59 26.17 -3.01
N GLU A 70 14.81 26.70 -3.05
CA GLU A 70 15.22 27.70 -4.03
C GLU A 70 16.60 27.40 -4.57
N LEU A 71 16.81 27.82 -5.82
CA LEU A 71 18.09 27.76 -6.49
C LEU A 71 18.54 29.17 -6.85
N VAL A 72 19.68 29.58 -6.32
CA VAL A 72 20.28 30.88 -6.59
C VAL A 72 21.37 30.72 -7.63
N MET A 73 21.16 31.33 -8.80
CA MET A 73 22.13 31.31 -9.89
C MET A 73 23.09 32.48 -9.75
N THR A 74 24.39 32.18 -9.59
CA THR A 74 25.47 33.17 -9.53
C THR A 74 26.60 32.75 -10.49
N SER A 75 27.85 32.70 -10.02
CA SER A 75 28.94 32.00 -10.74
C SER A 75 28.84 30.48 -10.64
N LYS A 76 28.14 29.99 -9.61
CA LYS A 76 27.74 28.59 -9.42
C LYS A 76 26.29 28.57 -8.96
N GLU A 77 25.60 27.48 -9.26
CA GLU A 77 24.22 27.25 -8.87
C GLU A 77 24.19 26.73 -7.41
N TYR A 78 23.60 27.52 -6.51
CA TYR A 78 23.54 27.19 -5.10
C TYR A 78 22.11 26.88 -4.64
N MET A 79 21.94 25.76 -3.95
CA MET A 79 20.66 25.35 -3.35
C MET A 79 20.50 25.93 -1.95
N GLN A 80 19.38 26.61 -1.72
CA GLN A 80 18.99 27.19 -0.44
C GLN A 80 17.84 26.42 0.22
N PHE A 81 17.79 26.49 1.56
CA PHE A 81 16.84 25.78 2.41
C PHE A 81 16.77 24.28 2.10
N VAL A 82 17.86 23.59 2.38
CA VAL A 82 18.02 22.18 2.01
C VAL A 82 17.64 21.26 3.17
N THR A 83 16.90 20.20 2.86
CA THR A 83 16.52 19.15 3.82
C THR A 83 16.97 17.78 3.30
N ALA A 84 17.58 16.98 4.17
CA ALA A 84 17.95 15.59 3.86
C ALA A 84 16.70 14.70 3.82
N VAL A 85 16.58 13.87 2.78
CA VAL A 85 15.40 13.01 2.55
C VAL A 85 15.82 11.58 2.18
N ASP A 86 14.94 10.63 2.44
CA ASP A 86 15.11 9.24 1.99
C ASP A 86 14.73 9.11 0.50
N PRO A 87 15.55 8.44 -0.33
CA PRO A 87 15.21 8.16 -1.73
C PRO A 87 13.90 7.37 -1.90
N HIS A 88 13.51 6.52 -0.95
CA HIS A 88 12.25 5.77 -1.02
C HIS A 88 11.04 6.70 -0.95
N TRP A 89 11.11 7.78 -0.17
CA TRP A 89 10.02 8.76 -0.10
C TRP A 89 9.86 9.51 -1.42
N LEU A 90 10.96 9.81 -2.12
CA LEU A 90 10.90 10.41 -3.45
C LEU A 90 10.18 9.48 -4.44
N ALA A 91 10.50 8.19 -4.43
CA ALA A 91 9.84 7.19 -5.28
C ALA A 91 8.36 6.98 -4.92
N GLU A 92 8.02 6.99 -3.64
CA GLU A 92 6.64 6.83 -3.14
C GLU A 92 5.77 8.04 -3.51
N LEU A 93 6.29 9.26 -3.31
CA LEU A 93 5.54 10.51 -3.49
C LEU A 93 5.54 10.99 -4.95
N GLY A 94 6.55 10.62 -5.73
CA GLY A 94 6.72 10.99 -7.12
C GLY A 94 6.99 9.78 -8.04
N PRO A 95 6.10 8.77 -8.09
CA PRO A 95 6.34 7.54 -8.86
C PRO A 95 6.47 7.78 -10.38
N MET A 96 5.89 8.88 -10.87
CA MET A 96 6.02 9.30 -12.27
C MET A 96 7.41 9.89 -12.59
N PHE A 97 8.13 10.39 -11.59
CA PHE A 97 9.43 11.03 -11.75
C PHE A 97 10.59 10.14 -11.33
N PHE A 98 10.37 9.28 -10.33
CA PHE A 98 11.42 8.52 -9.69
C PHE A 98 11.13 7.02 -9.70
N SER A 99 12.16 6.23 -9.96
CA SER A 99 12.13 4.77 -9.88
C SER A 99 13.35 4.30 -9.11
N VAL A 100 13.13 3.47 -8.09
CA VAL A 100 14.21 2.88 -7.31
C VAL A 100 14.88 1.81 -8.16
N LYS A 101 16.15 2.03 -8.50
CA LYS A 101 16.99 1.00 -9.13
C LYS A 101 17.83 0.34 -8.04
N GLU A 102 17.44 -0.87 -7.67
CA GLU A 102 18.24 -1.70 -6.77
C GLU A 102 19.49 -2.22 -7.52
N HIS A 103 20.65 -1.65 -7.23
CA HIS A 103 21.92 -2.17 -7.72
C HIS A 103 22.36 -3.33 -6.84
N GLY A 104 22.04 -4.56 -7.25
CA GLY A 104 22.41 -5.77 -6.52
C GLY A 104 21.68 -7.04 -6.99
N PHE A 105 20.48 -6.89 -7.54
CA PHE A 105 19.79 -7.99 -8.19
C PHE A 105 20.29 -8.12 -9.62
N SER A 106 20.99 -9.22 -9.91
CA SER A 106 21.28 -9.58 -11.30
C SER A 106 19.95 -9.63 -12.06
N GLN A 107 19.95 -9.39 -13.38
CA GLN A 107 18.76 -9.66 -14.20
C GLN A 107 18.24 -11.10 -13.99
N LYS A 108 19.10 -12.02 -13.55
CA LYS A 108 18.74 -13.36 -13.08
C LYS A 108 17.87 -13.37 -11.82
N ASP A 109 18.18 -12.56 -10.80
CA ASP A 109 17.43 -12.54 -9.54
C ASP A 109 16.04 -11.94 -9.71
N LYS A 110 15.91 -10.89 -10.54
CA LYS A 110 14.61 -10.33 -10.90
C LYS A 110 13.75 -11.37 -11.63
N ARG A 111 14.29 -12.04 -12.64
CA ARG A 111 13.61 -13.15 -13.33
C ARG A 111 13.22 -14.30 -12.39
N ARG A 112 14.04 -14.59 -11.38
CA ARG A 112 13.74 -15.64 -10.39
C ARG A 112 12.53 -15.22 -9.54
N ARG A 113 12.51 -14.00 -9.02
CA ARG A 113 11.36 -13.48 -8.25
C ARG A 113 10.09 -13.42 -9.10
N ASP A 114 10.16 -12.85 -10.31
CA ASP A 114 9.01 -12.76 -11.21
C ASP A 114 8.43 -14.16 -11.51
N LYS A 115 9.31 -15.18 -11.64
CA LYS A 115 8.91 -16.58 -11.84
C LYS A 115 8.28 -17.19 -10.59
N GLU A 116 8.86 -16.97 -9.41
CA GLU A 116 8.32 -17.44 -8.13
C GLU A 116 6.93 -16.81 -7.84
N GLU A 117 6.76 -15.52 -8.12
CA GLU A 117 5.48 -14.82 -8.01
C GLU A 117 4.43 -15.38 -8.98
N LEU A 118 4.81 -15.63 -10.24
CA LEU A 118 3.92 -16.20 -11.25
C LEU A 118 3.47 -17.63 -10.88
N GLU A 119 4.40 -18.47 -10.42
CA GLU A 119 4.11 -19.82 -9.95
C GLU A 119 3.20 -19.80 -8.70
N GLY A 120 3.41 -18.85 -7.79
CA GLY A 120 2.54 -18.63 -6.64
C GLY A 120 1.11 -18.28 -7.05
N MET A 121 0.95 -17.33 -7.99
CA MET A 121 -0.35 -16.96 -8.56
C MET A 121 -1.05 -18.14 -9.26
N GLU A 122 -0.32 -18.94 -10.03
CA GLU A 122 -0.88 -20.09 -10.75
C GLU A 122 -1.40 -21.17 -9.78
N GLN A 123 -0.67 -21.43 -8.69
CA GLN A 123 -1.10 -22.36 -7.64
C GLN A 123 -2.36 -21.89 -6.93
N GLU A 124 -2.46 -20.59 -6.66
CA GLU A 124 -3.64 -20.01 -6.02
C GLU A 124 -4.87 -20.10 -6.93
N LEU A 125 -4.70 -19.82 -8.22
CA LEU A 125 -5.76 -19.98 -9.22
C LEU A 125 -6.24 -21.43 -9.31
N ARG A 126 -5.32 -22.40 -9.36
CA ARG A 126 -5.67 -23.83 -9.41
C ARG A 126 -6.49 -24.26 -8.20
N ARG A 127 -6.06 -23.91 -6.99
CA ARG A 127 -6.81 -24.23 -5.76
C ARG A 127 -8.19 -23.60 -5.78
N ALA A 128 -8.31 -22.36 -6.21
CA ALA A 128 -9.60 -21.68 -6.33
C ALA A 128 -10.53 -22.37 -7.35
N THR A 129 -9.99 -22.83 -8.48
CA THR A 129 -10.77 -23.58 -9.49
C THR A 129 -11.21 -24.95 -8.99
N GLU A 130 -10.35 -25.67 -8.26
CA GLU A 130 -10.68 -26.98 -7.67
C GLU A 130 -11.75 -26.86 -6.60
N LEU A 131 -11.65 -25.84 -5.74
CA LEU A 131 -12.68 -25.55 -4.73
C LEU A 131 -14.02 -25.22 -5.39
N ARG A 132 -14.03 -24.40 -6.45
CA ARG A 132 -15.25 -24.12 -7.22
C ARG A 132 -15.83 -25.37 -7.86
N GLN A 133 -15.02 -26.22 -8.47
CA GLN A 133 -15.50 -27.48 -9.04
C GLN A 133 -16.03 -28.43 -7.97
N LEU A 134 -15.42 -28.48 -6.80
CA LEU A 134 -15.93 -29.25 -5.67
C LEU A 134 -17.27 -28.71 -5.19
N GLU A 135 -17.40 -27.39 -5.04
CA GLU A 135 -18.67 -26.74 -4.69
C GLU A 135 -19.74 -27.04 -5.75
N GLU A 136 -19.44 -26.88 -7.03
CA GLU A 136 -20.34 -27.21 -8.14
C GLU A 136 -20.75 -28.70 -8.11
N ASN A 137 -19.79 -29.62 -7.94
CA ASN A 137 -20.07 -31.05 -7.83
C ASN A 137 -20.89 -31.40 -6.58
N ILE A 138 -20.66 -30.73 -5.45
CA ILE A 138 -21.44 -30.90 -4.22
C ILE A 138 -22.88 -30.40 -4.44
N VAL A 139 -23.05 -29.28 -5.13
CA VAL A 139 -24.36 -28.72 -5.50
C VAL A 139 -25.08 -29.63 -6.48
N GLU A 140 -24.40 -30.17 -7.50
CA GLU A 140 -24.99 -31.13 -8.44
C GLU A 140 -25.36 -32.46 -7.79
N ARG A 141 -24.53 -32.96 -6.86
CA ARG A 141 -24.81 -34.20 -6.11
C ARG A 141 -25.79 -34.00 -4.96
N ALA A 142 -26.15 -32.76 -4.64
CA ALA A 142 -27.12 -32.48 -3.60
C ALA A 142 -28.46 -33.11 -4.03
N PRO A 143 -29.06 -34.00 -3.20
CA PRO A 143 -30.33 -34.62 -3.54
C PRO A 143 -31.38 -33.53 -3.71
N THR A 144 -32.05 -33.51 -4.87
CA THR A 144 -33.19 -32.61 -5.08
C THR A 144 -34.19 -32.84 -3.96
N PRO A 145 -34.68 -31.77 -3.29
CA PRO A 145 -35.66 -31.94 -2.23
C PRO A 145 -36.87 -32.65 -2.85
N ARG A 146 -37.15 -33.88 -2.39
CA ARG A 146 -38.31 -34.65 -2.86
C ARG A 146 -39.54 -33.78 -2.70
N SER A 147 -40.15 -33.37 -3.81
CA SER A 147 -41.44 -32.72 -3.79
C SER A 147 -42.40 -33.67 -3.08
N ARG A 148 -42.93 -33.22 -1.94
CA ARG A 148 -43.81 -34.01 -1.11
C ARG A 148 -45.10 -34.22 -1.92
N ILE A 149 -45.26 -35.41 -2.51
CA ILE A 149 -46.44 -35.77 -3.29
C ILE A 149 -47.65 -35.66 -2.36
N LEU A 150 -48.46 -34.62 -2.55
CA LEU A 150 -49.76 -34.49 -1.91
C LEU A 150 -50.72 -35.42 -2.64
N THR A 151 -50.92 -36.63 -2.12
CA THR A 151 -51.91 -37.58 -2.63
C THR A 151 -53.31 -37.08 -2.22
N PRO A 152 -54.20 -36.72 -3.17
CA PRO A 152 -55.57 -36.36 -2.82
C PRO A 152 -56.31 -37.60 -2.32
N GLY A 153 -56.81 -37.57 -1.09
CA GLY A 153 -57.73 -38.60 -0.57
C GLY A 153 -57.37 -39.28 0.74
N ILE A 154 -56.19 -39.05 1.32
CA ILE A 154 -55.85 -39.61 2.64
C ILE A 154 -56.18 -38.57 3.72
N GLY A 155 -57.26 -38.83 4.45
CA GLY A 155 -57.77 -37.95 5.51
C GLY A 155 -56.71 -37.60 6.55
N ARG A 156 -56.68 -36.32 6.95
CA ARG A 156 -55.82 -35.82 8.02
C ARG A 156 -56.03 -36.65 9.29
N PRO A 157 -54.98 -37.16 9.97
CA PRO A 157 -55.16 -37.72 11.29
C PRO A 157 -55.59 -36.60 12.24
N LYS A 158 -56.71 -36.80 12.94
CA LYS A 158 -57.15 -35.92 14.03
C LYS A 158 -56.05 -35.88 15.09
N ARG A 159 -55.47 -34.70 15.28
CA ARG A 159 -54.59 -34.38 16.41
C ARG A 159 -55.36 -34.69 17.70
N ARG A 160 -54.96 -35.72 18.45
CA ARG A 160 -55.51 -35.98 19.78
C ARG A 160 -54.94 -34.91 20.70
N GLU A 161 -55.79 -33.99 21.14
CA GLU A 161 -55.44 -33.10 22.23
C GLU A 161 -55.36 -33.91 23.53
N PRO A 162 -54.35 -33.69 24.40
CA PRO A 162 -54.27 -34.38 25.68
C PRO A 162 -55.44 -33.94 26.56
N GLY A 163 -56.39 -34.85 26.79
CA GLY A 163 -57.52 -34.60 27.70
C GLY A 163 -57.03 -34.44 29.14
N THR A 164 -57.53 -33.41 29.82
CA THR A 164 -57.36 -33.21 31.28
C THR A 164 -57.91 -34.41 32.06
N PRO A 165 -57.20 -34.89 33.09
CA PRO A 165 -57.62 -36.07 33.84
C PRO A 165 -58.87 -35.78 34.70
N PHE A 166 -59.73 -36.79 34.77
CA PHE A 166 -61.01 -36.78 35.49
C PHE A 166 -60.78 -36.69 37.00
N ARG A 167 -61.42 -35.72 37.67
CA ARG A 167 -61.44 -35.62 39.14
C ARG A 167 -62.67 -36.35 39.67
N LEU A 168 -62.46 -37.41 40.44
CA LEU A 168 -63.50 -38.11 41.21
C LEU A 168 -63.77 -37.37 42.53
N GLY A 169 -65.03 -37.01 42.78
CA GLY A 169 -65.69 -37.16 44.09
C GLY A 169 -65.77 -35.98 45.06
N LEU A 170 -67.03 -35.70 45.43
CA LEU A 170 -67.62 -34.96 46.56
C LEU A 170 -67.57 -33.42 46.56
#